data_AF-A0A3D0SHL5-F1
#
_entry.id   AF-A0A3D0SHL5-F1
#
_cell.length_a   1.000
_cell.length_b   1.000
_cell.length_c   1.000
_cell.angle_alpha   90.00
_cell.angle_beta   90.00
_cell.angle_gamma   90.00
#
_symmetry.space_group_name_H-M   'P 1'
#
loop_
_entity.id
_entity.type
_entity.pdbx_description
1 polymer ?
#
loop_
_entity_poly.entity_id
_entity_poly.type
_entity_poly.pdbx_seq_one_letter_code
_entity_poly.pdbx_strand_id
1 'polypeptide(L)'
;MCLLPAGLSAPAAAHYSCDVDLNYGVVVNDDQLRVLKEYLTLYQINHQQQLFVAGDWLTLDDSQAMLVTDYAKGLHSVVPQVTLLATTGIDLATDTVQQMFLSLLGSDHDSYEKLNTA
;
A
#
# COMPACT_ATOMS: atom_id res chain seq x y z
N MET A 1 -35.31 33.11 -15.20
CA MET A 1 -36.25 32.01 -15.53
C MET A 1 -35.43 30.73 -15.69
N CYS A 2 -35.29 29.94 -14.62
CA CYS A 2 -34.71 28.60 -14.70
C CYS A 2 -35.92 27.66 -14.77
N LEU A 3 -36.20 27.13 -15.95
CA LEU A 3 -37.24 26.10 -16.11
C LEU A 3 -36.66 24.81 -15.54
N LEU A 4 -37.14 24.40 -14.37
CA LEU A 4 -36.97 23.03 -13.86
C LEU A 4 -37.82 22.07 -14.69
N PRO A 5 -37.24 21.04 -15.32
CA PRO A 5 -37.87 19.73 -15.36
C PRO A 5 -37.51 19.00 -14.07
N ALA A 6 -38.54 18.54 -13.38
CA ALA A 6 -38.42 17.65 -12.24
C ALA A 6 -37.72 16.34 -12.65
N GLY A 7 -36.75 15.92 -11.83
CA GLY A 7 -36.42 14.53 -11.58
C GLY A 7 -35.84 13.72 -12.74
N LEU A 8 -34.54 13.83 -12.99
CA LEU A 8 -33.72 12.67 -13.35
C LEU A 8 -32.51 12.66 -12.43
N SER A 9 -32.46 11.67 -11.52
CA SER A 9 -31.22 11.35 -10.81
C SER A 9 -30.27 10.73 -11.83
N ALA A 10 -29.25 11.49 -12.26
CA ALA A 10 -28.16 10.92 -13.03
C ALA A 10 -27.39 9.94 -12.14
N PRO A 11 -27.13 8.70 -12.57
CA PRO A 11 -26.26 7.82 -11.82
C PRO A 11 -24.85 8.42 -11.84
N ALA A 12 -24.25 8.60 -10.66
CA ALA A 12 -22.84 8.91 -10.54
C ALA A 12 -22.06 7.71 -11.06
N ALA A 13 -21.55 7.78 -12.30
CA ALA A 13 -20.67 6.78 -12.86
C ALA A 13 -19.28 6.90 -12.21
N ALA A 14 -19.13 6.38 -11.00
CA ALA A 14 -17.84 6.19 -10.37
C ALA A 14 -17.25 4.86 -10.86
N HIS A 15 -16.76 4.83 -12.10
CA HIS A 15 -16.01 3.70 -12.62
C HIS A 15 -14.51 4.03 -12.62
N TYR A 16 -13.88 3.93 -11.46
CA TYR A 16 -12.42 3.92 -11.33
C TYR A 16 -11.97 2.47 -11.13
N SER A 17 -11.97 1.68 -12.19
CA SER A 17 -11.20 0.44 -12.22
C SER A 17 -9.73 0.83 -12.45
N CYS A 18 -8.97 0.98 -11.37
CA CYS A 18 -7.52 1.16 -11.45
C CYS A 18 -6.88 -0.21 -11.28
N ASP A 19 -6.59 -0.88 -12.40
CA ASP A 19 -5.73 -2.07 -12.40
C ASP A 19 -4.29 -1.61 -12.14
N VAL A 20 -3.86 -1.72 -10.88
CA VAL A 20 -2.50 -1.39 -10.47
C VAL A 20 -1.67 -2.66 -10.53
N ASP A 21 -0.90 -2.81 -11.61
CA ASP A 21 0.08 -3.89 -11.75
C ASP A 21 1.44 -3.44 -11.20
N LEU A 22 1.75 -3.89 -9.98
CA LEU A 22 2.98 -3.55 -9.26
C LEU A 22 4.16 -4.41 -9.77
N ASN A 23 4.69 -4.03 -10.92
CA ASN A 23 5.89 -4.64 -11.52
C ASN A 23 7.19 -4.29 -10.78
N TYR A 24 7.13 -3.34 -9.84
CA TYR A 24 8.25 -2.88 -9.06
C TYR A 24 7.90 -2.89 -7.57
N GLY A 25 8.86 -3.28 -6.75
CA GLY A 25 8.80 -3.12 -5.31
C GLY A 25 9.19 -1.69 -4.92
N VAL A 26 8.54 -1.16 -3.90
CA VAL A 26 8.94 0.11 -3.29
C VAL A 26 9.18 -0.13 -1.81
N VAL A 27 10.36 0.29 -1.34
CA VAL A 27 10.73 0.23 0.08
C VAL A 27 11.00 1.64 0.56
N VAL A 28 10.33 2.00 1.64
CA VAL A 28 10.48 3.28 2.32
C VAL A 28 10.90 3.00 3.75
N ASN A 29 11.90 3.72 4.23
CA ASN A 29 12.20 3.84 5.66
C ASN A 29 12.47 5.32 5.99
N ASP A 30 12.98 5.63 7.19
CA ASP A 30 13.16 7.02 7.62
C ASP A 30 14.16 7.81 6.73
N ASP A 31 15.19 7.15 6.21
CA ASP A 31 16.34 7.81 5.57
C ASP A 31 16.43 7.56 4.06
N GLN A 32 15.80 6.50 3.55
CA GLN A 32 15.93 6.06 2.16
C GLN A 32 14.60 5.59 1.55
N LEU A 33 14.43 5.96 0.28
CA LEU A 33 13.44 5.42 -0.63
C LEU A 33 14.16 4.55 -1.66
N ARG A 34 13.69 3.32 -1.88
CA ARG A 34 14.26 2.39 -2.85
C ARG A 34 13.16 1.84 -3.75
N VAL A 35 13.43 1.85 -5.05
CA VAL A 35 12.60 1.19 -6.06
C VAL A 35 13.34 -0.01 -6.60
N LEU A 36 12.69 -1.16 -6.52
CA LEU A 36 13.27 -2.46 -6.81
C LEU A 36 12.55 -3.12 -7.97
N LYS A 37 13.30 -3.86 -8.78
CA LYS A 37 12.76 -4.87 -9.68
C LYS A 37 13.22 -6.22 -9.18
N GLU A 38 12.27 -7.07 -8.80
CA GLU A 38 12.54 -8.32 -8.08
C GLU A 38 13.33 -8.04 -6.79
N TYR A 39 14.65 -8.30 -6.79
CA TYR A 39 15.54 -8.08 -5.65
C TYR A 39 16.60 -7.00 -5.90
N LEU A 40 16.61 -6.39 -7.09
CA LEU A 40 17.63 -5.42 -7.51
C LEU A 40 17.12 -3.98 -7.33
N THR A 41 17.89 -3.15 -6.64
CA THR A 41 17.59 -1.72 -6.52
C THR A 41 17.96 -1.00 -7.80
N LEU A 42 16.95 -0.46 -8.49
CA LEU A 42 17.13 0.34 -9.69
C LEU A 42 17.34 1.81 -9.36
N TYR A 43 16.57 2.30 -8.39
CA TYR A 43 16.64 3.68 -7.93
C TYR A 43 16.70 3.71 -6.40
N GLN A 44 17.55 4.59 -5.87
CA GLN A 44 17.63 4.83 -4.44
C GLN A 44 17.77 6.33 -4.20
N ILE A 45 16.98 6.85 -3.26
CA ILE A 45 17.04 8.26 -2.84
C ILE A 45 17.37 8.27 -1.36
N ASN A 46 18.52 8.81 -0.99
CA ASN A 46 18.92 8.97 0.41
C ASN A 46 18.67 10.40 0.88
N HIS A 47 18.24 10.55 2.14
CA HIS A 47 17.97 11.83 2.79
C HIS A 47 17.12 12.78 1.92
N GLN A 48 16.20 12.20 1.14
CA GLN A 48 15.29 12.90 0.20
C GLN A 48 15.98 13.65 -0.96
N GLN A 49 17.31 13.64 -1.10
CA GLN A 49 18.01 14.51 -2.07
C GLN A 49 19.06 13.79 -2.91
N GLN A 50 19.65 12.70 -2.40
CA GLN A 50 20.75 12.01 -3.09
C GLN A 50 20.18 10.88 -3.95
N LEU A 51 20.11 11.09 -5.27
CA LEU A 51 19.63 10.09 -6.21
C LEU A 51 20.76 9.17 -6.67
N PHE A 52 20.54 7.87 -6.51
CA PHE A 52 21.34 6.80 -7.07
C PHE A 52 20.55 6.06 -8.14
N VAL A 53 21.16 5.84 -9.31
CA VAL A 53 20.58 5.05 -10.40
C VAL A 53 21.51 3.88 -10.68
N ALA A 54 21.01 2.66 -10.54
CA ALA A 54 21.80 1.43 -10.69
C ALA A 54 23.09 1.39 -9.84
N GLY A 55 23.10 2.10 -8.70
CA GLY A 55 24.24 2.18 -7.78
C GLY A 55 25.14 3.41 -7.97
N ASP A 56 24.98 4.14 -9.08
CA ASP A 56 25.77 5.34 -9.35
C ASP A 56 25.10 6.58 -8.75
N TRP A 57 25.86 7.39 -8.02
CA TRP A 57 25.37 8.69 -7.52
C TRP A 57 25.32 9.71 -8.65
N LEU A 58 24.15 10.29 -8.87
CA LEU A 58 23.98 11.37 -9.85
C LEU A 58 24.10 12.73 -9.15
N THR A 59 24.95 13.60 -9.72
CA THR A 59 24.97 15.02 -9.39
C THR A 59 23.75 15.68 -10.01
N LEU A 60 22.89 16.25 -9.17
CA LEU A 60 21.66 16.91 -9.59
C LEU A 60 21.84 18.43 -9.62
N ASP A 61 21.19 19.10 -10.57
CA ASP A 61 20.97 20.53 -10.49
C ASP A 61 19.83 20.88 -9.50
N ASP A 62 19.65 22.16 -9.18
CA ASP A 62 18.67 22.62 -8.20
C ASP A 62 17.23 22.20 -8.55
N SER A 63 16.88 22.21 -9.84
CA SER A 63 15.55 21.85 -10.30
C SER A 63 15.30 20.34 -10.16
N GLN A 64 16.31 19.53 -10.48
CA GLN A 64 16.27 18.08 -10.33
C GLN A 64 16.23 17.67 -8.85
N ALA A 65 17.02 18.33 -8.01
CA ALA A 65 17.04 18.10 -6.57
C ALA A 65 15.67 18.38 -5.93
N MET A 66 14.98 19.45 -6.36
CA MET A 66 13.62 19.73 -5.93
C MET A 66 12.65 18.62 -6.34
N LEU A 67 12.69 18.18 -7.60
CA LEU A 67 11.82 17.11 -8.10
C LEU A 67 12.04 15.79 -7.34
N VAL A 68 13.30 15.43 -7.09
CA VAL A 68 13.66 14.23 -6.31
C VAL A 68 13.14 14.34 -4.87
N THR A 69 13.24 15.53 -4.27
CA THR A 69 12.73 15.78 -2.92
C THR A 69 11.22 15.62 -2.84
N ASP A 70 10.49 16.22 -3.78
CA ASP A 70 9.03 16.15 -3.79
C ASP A 70 8.54 14.72 -4.06
N TYR A 71 9.21 14.02 -4.97
CA TYR A 71 8.95 12.61 -5.23
C TYR A 71 9.18 11.75 -3.97
N ALA A 72 10.33 11.90 -3.32
CA ALA A 72 10.66 11.16 -2.11
C ALA A 72 9.66 11.41 -0.97
N LYS A 73 9.28 12.67 -0.74
CA LYS A 73 8.27 13.05 0.27
C LYS A 73 6.90 12.46 -0.05
N GLY A 74 6.47 12.50 -1.31
CA GLY A 74 5.21 11.93 -1.75
C GLY A 74 5.13 10.43 -1.43
N LEU A 75 6.17 9.67 -1.77
CA LEU A 75 6.20 8.24 -1.48
C LEU A 75 6.34 7.94 0.01
N HIS A 76 7.10 8.74 0.78
CA HIS A 76 7.15 8.60 2.25
C HIS A 76 5.80 8.83 2.92
N SER A 77 4.93 9.65 2.33
CA SER A 77 3.58 9.85 2.84
C SER A 77 2.66 8.68 2.49
N VAL A 78 2.69 8.23 1.22
CA VAL A 78 1.67 7.31 0.69
C VAL A 78 2.00 5.83 0.95
N VAL A 79 3.25 5.41 0.76
CA VAL A 79 3.63 3.98 0.83
C VAL A 79 3.32 3.37 2.20
N PRO A 80 3.63 4.01 3.34
CA PRO A 80 3.28 3.46 4.66
C PRO A 80 1.77 3.32 4.87
N GLN A 81 0.98 4.27 4.36
CA GLN A 81 -0.48 4.23 4.48
C GLN A 81 -1.10 3.06 3.70
N VAL A 82 -0.64 2.85 2.47
CA VAL A 82 -1.08 1.72 1.64
C VAL A 82 -0.67 0.39 2.28
N THR A 83 0.54 0.31 2.82
CA THR A 83 1.03 -0.89 3.52
C THR A 83 0.16 -1.20 4.73
N LEU A 84 -0.14 -0.20 5.57
CA LEU A 84 -1.02 -0.35 6.73
C LEU A 84 -2.43 -0.82 6.33
N LEU A 85 -2.98 -0.26 5.26
CA LEU A 85 -4.30 -0.67 4.76
C LEU A 85 -4.28 -2.14 4.31
N ALA A 86 -3.24 -2.55 3.58
CA ALA A 86 -3.09 -3.93 3.14
C ALA A 86 -2.95 -4.90 4.32
N THR A 87 -2.12 -4.59 5.33
CA THR A 87 -1.95 -5.44 6.51
C THR A 87 -3.24 -5.55 7.31
N THR A 88 -3.94 -4.43 7.52
CA THR A 88 -5.23 -4.41 8.22
C THR A 88 -6.27 -5.29 7.53
N GLY A 89 -6.31 -5.26 6.19
CA GLY A 89 -7.20 -6.13 5.41
C GLY A 89 -6.89 -7.62 5.58
N ILE A 90 -5.60 -7.97 5.62
CA ILE A 90 -5.13 -9.35 5.85
C ILE A 90 -5.48 -9.82 7.26
N ASP A 91 -5.27 -8.97 8.27
CA ASP A 91 -5.59 -9.29 9.68
C ASP A 91 -7.09 -9.58 9.83
N LEU A 92 -7.94 -8.71 9.29
CA LEU A 92 -9.40 -8.90 9.31
C LEU A 92 -9.84 -10.20 8.62
N ALA A 93 -9.24 -10.52 7.47
CA ALA A 93 -9.52 -11.75 6.76
C ALA A 93 -9.10 -12.98 7.59
N THR A 94 -7.94 -12.92 8.24
CA THR A 94 -7.40 -13.99 9.09
C THR A 94 -8.29 -14.22 10.31
N ASP A 95 -8.72 -13.15 10.98
CA ASP A 95 -9.65 -13.22 12.11
C ASP A 95 -10.98 -13.87 11.72
N THR A 96 -11.50 -13.53 10.53
CA THR A 96 -12.73 -14.11 10.00
C THR A 96 -12.57 -15.61 9.76
N VAL A 97 -11.46 -16.04 9.14
CA VAL A 97 -11.17 -17.47 8.93
C VAL A 97 -11.09 -18.21 10.26
N GLN A 98 -10.40 -17.64 11.25
CA GLN A 98 -10.32 -18.22 12.60
C GLN A 98 -11.71 -18.36 13.21
N GLN A 99 -12.55 -17.33 13.16
CA GLN A 99 -13.91 -17.36 13.71
C GLN A 99 -14.79 -18.42 13.02
N MET A 100 -14.64 -18.60 11.70
CA MET A 100 -15.35 -19.66 10.96
C MET A 100 -14.91 -21.04 11.44
N PHE A 101 -13.61 -21.28 11.60
CA PHE A 101 -13.12 -22.55 12.16
C PHE A 101 -13.70 -22.83 13.56
N LEU A 102 -13.70 -21.83 14.44
CA LEU A 102 -14.28 -21.97 15.77
C LEU A 102 -15.79 -22.24 15.75
N SER A 103 -16.50 -21.62 14.80
CA SER A 103 -17.95 -21.83 14.64
C SER A 103 -18.27 -23.22 14.08
N LEU A 104 -17.44 -23.75 13.16
CA LEU A 104 -17.62 -25.08 12.56
C LEU A 104 -17.26 -26.22 13.51
N LEU A 105 -16.27 -26.04 14.39
CA LEU A 105 -15.92 -27.02 15.42
C LEU A 105 -17.01 -27.15 16.50
N GLY A 106 -17.95 -26.20 16.56
CA GLY A 106 -19.00 -26.16 17.56
C GLY A 106 -18.44 -25.73 18.91
N SER A 107 -19.22 -24.96 19.67
CA SER A 107 -18.89 -24.56 21.05
C SER A 107 -19.04 -25.73 22.04
N ASP A 108 -18.69 -26.96 21.64
CA ASP A 108 -18.74 -28.14 22.50
C ASP A 108 -17.34 -28.38 23.10
N HIS A 109 -17.28 -28.29 24.42
CA HIS A 109 -16.11 -27.88 25.20
C HIS A 109 -14.95 -28.90 25.27
N ASP A 110 -15.01 -30.02 24.55
CA ASP A 110 -13.97 -31.07 24.58
C ASP A 110 -12.89 -30.93 23.49
N SER A 111 -13.17 -30.18 22.42
CA SER A 111 -12.25 -30.09 21.27
C SER A 111 -11.13 -29.06 21.46
N TYR A 112 -11.34 -28.07 22.33
CA TYR A 112 -10.40 -26.97 22.59
C TYR A 112 -9.23 -27.38 23.50
N GLU A 113 -9.45 -28.32 24.42
CA GLU A 113 -8.44 -28.72 25.42
C GLU A 113 -7.26 -29.46 24.78
N LYS A 114 -7.48 -30.11 23.62
CA LYS A 114 -6.45 -30.87 22.90
C LYS A 114 -5.50 -30.03 22.05
N LEU A 115 -5.82 -28.77 21.78
CA LEU A 115 -4.98 -27.87 20.99
C LEU A 115 -4.05 -27.00 21.86
N ASN A 116 -4.37 -26.82 23.13
CA ASN A 116 -3.56 -26.04 24.08
C ASN A 116 -2.58 -26.90 24.92
N THR A 117 -2.49 -28.20 24.64
CA THR A 117 -1.61 -29.16 25.33
C THR A 117 -0.58 -29.85 24.42
N ALA A 118 -0.40 -29.37 23.19
CA ALA A 118 0.64 -29.87 22.26
C ALA A 118 1.79 -28.86 22.11
#